data_AF-A0A9J6RT86-F1
#
_entry.id   AF-A0A9J6RT86-F1
#
_cell.length_a   1.000
_cell.length_b   1.000
_cell.length_c   1.000
_cell.angle_alpha   90.00
_cell.angle_beta   90.00
_cell.angle_gamma   90.00
#
_symmetry.space_group_name_H-M   'P 1'
#
loop_
_entity.id
_entity.type
_entity.pdbx_description
1 polymer ?
#
loop_
_entity_poly.entity_id
_entity_poly.type
_entity_poly.pdbx_seq_one_letter_code
_entity_poly.pdbx_strand_id
1 'polypeptide(L)'
;MLFKAPSLKTHRVPTRKSRALKTDRYNDTTPEYSTRNGFAVYAYKGIVIEKHMNVYYIGRRIQIKGFPEDVMMRLNGTFTAASILKELIDLGLESVDEKRHIEVRGRLKNWKCPHCETITLLDAKHKHVVWRYIRNEWGDEERQDTGKRRLKCHYCFEETLLDEVEYVSDETVF
;
A
#
# COMPACT_ATOMS: atom_id res chain seq x y z
N MET A 1 4.25 2.46 -79.23
CA MET A 1 4.54 2.92 -77.87
C MET A 1 4.09 1.86 -76.88
N LEU A 2 5.00 1.21 -76.16
CA LEU A 2 4.71 0.48 -74.92
C LEU A 2 5.97 0.61 -74.05
N PHE A 3 6.02 1.66 -73.24
CA PHE A 3 7.08 1.87 -72.25
C PHE A 3 6.98 0.77 -71.19
N LYS A 4 8.02 -0.05 -71.03
CA LYS A 4 8.16 -0.96 -69.88
C LYS A 4 8.46 -0.13 -68.64
N ALA A 5 7.58 -0.18 -67.64
CA ALA A 5 7.81 0.50 -66.36
C ALA A 5 9.01 -0.13 -65.63
N PRO A 6 9.89 0.68 -65.01
CA PRO A 6 11.04 0.16 -64.27
C PRO A 6 10.58 -0.53 -62.98
N SER A 7 11.13 -1.71 -62.70
CA SER A 7 10.85 -2.46 -61.47
C SER A 7 11.49 -1.78 -60.27
N LEU A 8 10.68 -1.35 -59.30
CA LEU A 8 11.13 -0.82 -58.02
C LEU A 8 11.84 -1.91 -57.23
N LYS A 9 13.15 -1.74 -56.98
CA LYS A 9 13.89 -2.59 -56.04
C LYS A 9 13.40 -2.29 -54.62
N THR A 10 12.75 -3.26 -53.99
CA THR A 10 12.39 -3.18 -52.58
C THR A 10 13.66 -3.26 -51.73
N HIS A 11 14.14 -2.10 -51.27
CA HIS A 11 15.16 -2.08 -50.22
C HIS A 11 14.55 -2.67 -48.95
N ARG A 12 15.09 -3.80 -48.47
CA ARG A 12 14.73 -4.36 -47.17
C ARG A 12 15.14 -3.36 -46.09
N VAL A 13 14.15 -2.68 -45.50
CA VAL A 13 14.35 -1.90 -44.29
C VAL A 13 14.77 -2.89 -43.19
N PRO A 14 15.94 -2.73 -42.56
CA PRO A 14 16.31 -3.60 -41.45
C PRO A 14 15.26 -3.44 -40.36
N THR A 15 14.66 -4.56 -39.94
CA THR A 15 13.74 -4.60 -38.81
C THR A 15 14.46 -3.95 -37.62
N ARG A 16 13.92 -2.82 -37.14
CA ARG A 16 14.38 -2.22 -35.87
C ARG A 16 14.33 -3.36 -34.86
N LYS A 17 15.50 -3.75 -34.32
CA LYS A 17 15.56 -4.64 -33.15
C LYS A 17 14.54 -4.07 -32.17
N SER A 18 13.46 -4.83 -31.92
CA SER A 18 12.49 -4.49 -30.90
C SER A 18 13.31 -4.14 -29.68
N ARG A 19 13.10 -2.94 -29.14
CA ARG A 19 13.74 -2.49 -27.91
C ARG A 19 13.34 -3.55 -26.89
N ALA A 20 14.17 -4.57 -26.70
CA ALA A 20 14.01 -5.51 -25.61
C ALA A 20 13.87 -4.59 -24.41
N LEU A 21 12.71 -4.68 -23.74
CA LEU A 21 12.46 -3.92 -22.53
C LEU A 21 13.73 -4.06 -21.71
N LYS A 22 14.48 -2.97 -21.59
CA LYS A 22 15.50 -2.89 -20.56
C LYS A 22 14.66 -3.01 -19.30
N THR A 23 14.58 -4.21 -18.77
CA THR A 23 14.15 -4.44 -17.40
C THR A 23 15.17 -3.66 -16.59
N ASP A 24 14.79 -2.44 -16.21
CA ASP A 24 15.61 -1.61 -15.36
C ASP A 24 15.89 -2.43 -14.11
N ARG A 25 17.18 -2.64 -13.80
CA ARG A 25 17.65 -3.41 -12.63
C ARG A 25 17.07 -2.91 -11.30
N TYR A 26 16.40 -1.76 -11.31
CA TYR A 26 15.72 -1.19 -10.15
C TYR A 26 14.39 -1.87 -9.82
N ASN A 27 13.75 -2.53 -10.80
CA ASN A 27 12.46 -3.21 -10.60
C ASN A 27 12.57 -4.54 -9.83
N ASP A 28 13.74 -5.15 -9.76
CA ASP A 28 13.92 -6.46 -9.11
C ASP A 28 14.06 -6.38 -7.57
N THR A 29 14.26 -5.19 -6.99
CA THR A 29 14.60 -5.04 -5.57
C THR A 29 13.46 -4.63 -4.65
N THR A 30 12.26 -4.35 -5.17
CA THR A 30 11.10 -4.04 -4.33
C THR A 30 9.86 -4.69 -4.91
N PRO A 31 9.09 -5.50 -4.16
CA PRO A 31 7.79 -5.94 -4.63
C PRO A 31 6.99 -4.69 -5.03
N GLU A 32 6.67 -4.57 -6.32
CA GLU A 32 5.92 -3.44 -6.86
C GLU A 32 4.49 -3.51 -6.30
N TYR A 33 4.29 -2.96 -5.10
CA TYR A 33 2.96 -2.63 -4.61
C TYR A 33 2.42 -1.51 -5.51
N SER A 34 1.71 -1.90 -6.56
CA SER A 34 1.06 -0.99 -7.51
C SER A 34 -0.08 -0.24 -6.83
N THR A 35 0.29 0.79 -6.09
CA THR A 35 -0.62 1.85 -5.68
C THR A 35 -0.69 2.80 -6.86
N ARG A 36 -1.91 3.18 -7.28
CA ARG A 36 -2.16 3.94 -8.52
C ARG A 36 -1.34 5.24 -8.65
N ASN A 37 -0.81 5.76 -7.53
CA ASN A 37 0.03 6.96 -7.43
C ASN A 37 1.38 6.74 -6.68
N GLY A 38 1.78 5.49 -6.40
CA GLY A 38 2.95 5.19 -5.58
C GLY A 38 2.78 5.53 -4.09
N PHE A 39 1.57 5.85 -3.64
CA PHE A 39 1.27 6.15 -2.25
C PHE A 39 0.87 4.88 -1.51
N ALA A 40 1.57 4.47 -0.45
CA ALA A 40 1.22 3.31 0.38
C ALA A 40 1.24 3.68 1.87
N VAL A 41 0.27 3.24 2.66
CA VAL A 41 0.29 3.40 4.12
C VAL A 41 0.19 2.04 4.77
N TYR A 42 1.14 1.70 5.62
CA TYR A 42 1.19 0.43 6.31
C TYR A 42 1.89 0.57 7.67
N ALA A 43 1.75 -0.42 8.54
CA ALA A 43 2.47 -0.50 9.80
C ALA A 43 3.60 -1.53 9.74
N TYR A 44 4.76 -1.21 10.31
CA TYR A 44 5.84 -2.15 10.59
C TYR A 44 6.14 -2.15 12.08
N LYS A 45 5.99 -3.31 12.74
CA LYS A 45 6.23 -3.49 14.19
C LYS A 45 5.61 -2.37 15.07
N GLY A 46 4.40 -1.92 14.73
CA GLY A 46 3.69 -0.88 15.48
C GLY A 46 4.05 0.57 15.12
N ILE A 47 4.86 0.81 14.08
CA ILE A 47 5.14 2.15 13.54
C ILE A 47 4.44 2.29 12.19
N VAL A 48 3.71 3.40 11.99
CA VAL A 48 3.02 3.69 10.72
C VAL A 48 3.99 4.36 9.75
N ILE A 49 4.12 3.77 8.57
CA ILE A 49 4.98 4.21 7.49
C ILE A 49 4.10 4.65 6.32
N GLU A 50 4.43 5.80 5.77
CA GLU A 50 3.87 6.34 4.54
C GLU A 50 4.94 6.28 3.45
N LYS A 51 4.64 5.60 2.36
CA LYS A 51 5.44 5.57 1.14
C LYS A 51 4.80 6.52 0.14
N HIS A 52 5.58 7.43 -0.42
CA HIS A 52 5.21 8.25 -1.57
C HIS A 52 6.22 8.01 -2.69
N MET A 53 5.78 7.35 -3.76
CA MET A 53 6.64 6.87 -4.84
C MET A 53 7.80 6.02 -4.30
N ASN A 54 9.02 6.56 -4.28
CA ASN A 54 10.23 5.88 -3.81
C ASN A 54 10.77 6.49 -2.52
N VAL A 55 9.96 7.26 -1.79
CA VAL A 55 10.34 7.90 -0.54
C VAL A 55 9.44 7.42 0.58
N TYR A 56 10.04 7.10 1.72
CA TYR A 56 9.39 6.60 2.92
C TYR A 56 9.48 7.65 4.02
N TYR A 57 8.40 7.78 4.78
CA TYR A 57 8.21 8.73 5.87
C TYR A 57 7.49 8.03 7.02
N ILE A 58 7.67 8.55 8.23
CA ILE A 58 6.83 8.16 9.35
C ILE A 58 5.52 8.94 9.29
N GLY A 59 4.42 8.25 9.04
CA GLY A 59 3.10 8.88 8.85
C GLY A 59 2.43 9.32 10.14
N ARG A 60 2.82 8.74 11.29
CA ARG A 60 2.23 9.07 12.60
C ARG A 60 3.29 9.14 13.68
N ARG A 61 3.07 9.99 14.67
CA ARG A 61 3.91 10.06 15.87
C ARG A 61 4.02 8.67 16.51
N ILE A 62 5.24 8.23 16.78
CA ILE A 62 5.52 6.96 17.44
C ILE A 62 4.91 7.01 18.86
N GLN A 63 4.00 6.09 19.15
CA GLN A 63 3.29 6.00 20.45
C GLN A 63 3.93 5.01 21.43
N ILE A 64 5.12 4.52 21.09
CA ILE A 64 5.84 3.49 21.82
C ILE A 64 6.67 4.16 22.93
N LYS A 65 6.49 3.72 24.19
CA LYS A 65 7.25 4.25 25.34
C LYS A 65 8.63 3.60 25.39
N GLY A 66 9.66 4.39 25.72
CA GLY A 66 11.05 3.91 25.77
C GLY A 66 11.76 3.93 24.41
N PHE A 67 11.11 4.48 23.38
CA PHE A 67 11.75 4.67 22.09
C PHE A 67 12.85 5.75 22.22
N PRO A 68 14.09 5.47 21.81
CA PRO A 68 15.22 6.36 22.06
C PRO A 68 15.09 7.65 21.24
N GLU A 69 15.27 8.80 21.91
CA GLU A 69 15.07 10.13 21.31
C GLU A 69 16.00 10.36 20.11
N ASP A 70 17.24 9.89 20.19
CA ASP A 70 18.22 9.99 19.11
C ASP A 70 17.75 9.28 17.83
N VAL A 71 17.12 8.12 17.98
CA VAL A 71 16.57 7.37 16.84
C VAL A 71 15.30 8.04 16.34
N MET A 72 14.43 8.55 17.23
CA MET A 72 13.27 9.35 16.80
C MET A 72 13.67 10.55 15.95
N MET A 73 14.73 11.27 16.34
CA MET A 73 15.22 12.42 15.57
C MET A 73 15.69 12.01 14.17
N ARG A 74 16.40 10.88 14.05
CA ARG A 74 16.83 10.34 12.76
C ARG A 74 15.66 9.88 11.90
N LEU A 75 14.65 9.29 12.53
CA LEU A 75 13.44 8.78 11.90
C LEU A 75 12.48 9.87 11.40
N ASN A 76 12.59 11.10 11.89
CA ASN A 76 11.83 12.26 11.39
C ASN A 76 12.28 12.75 9.99
N GLY A 77 13.23 12.07 9.36
CA GLY A 77 13.72 12.37 8.01
C GLY A 77 12.92 11.72 6.88
N THR A 78 13.45 11.87 5.66
CA THR A 78 12.95 11.21 4.46
C THR A 78 13.91 10.10 4.05
N PHE A 79 13.38 8.94 3.69
CA PHE A 79 14.19 7.77 3.36
C PHE A 79 13.91 7.33 1.93
N THR A 80 14.94 7.15 1.12
CA THR A 80 14.80 6.57 -0.23
C THR A 80 15.04 5.06 -0.25
N ALA A 81 15.83 4.57 0.71
CA ALA A 81 16.12 3.15 0.89
C ALA A 81 15.29 2.57 2.04
N ALA A 82 14.46 1.58 1.72
CA ALA A 82 13.62 0.86 2.68
C ALA A 82 14.44 0.10 3.74
N SER A 83 15.60 -0.46 3.34
CA SER A 83 16.49 -1.20 4.24
C SER A 83 16.99 -0.34 5.42
N ILE A 84 17.40 0.90 5.14
CA ILE A 84 17.88 1.84 6.17
C ILE A 84 16.77 2.15 7.17
N LEU A 85 15.55 2.41 6.68
CA LEU A 85 14.41 2.68 7.55
C LEU A 85 14.10 1.47 8.45
N LYS A 86 14.12 0.27 7.88
CA LYS A 86 13.91 -0.98 8.61
C LYS A 86 14.93 -1.17 9.74
N GLU A 87 16.21 -1.03 9.44
CA GLU A 87 17.30 -1.16 10.42
C GLU A 87 17.19 -0.13 11.55
N LEU A 88 16.87 1.13 11.24
CA LEU A 88 16.67 2.17 12.24
C LEU A 88 15.47 1.88 13.16
N ILE A 89 14.38 1.37 12.60
CA ILE A 89 13.22 0.97 13.39
C ILE A 89 13.58 -0.20 14.29
N ASP A 90 14.24 -1.23 13.75
CA ASP A 90 14.62 -2.41 14.51
C ASP A 90 15.55 -2.04 15.68
N LEU A 91 16.54 -1.18 15.45
CA LEU A 91 17.43 -0.66 16.50
C LEU A 91 16.67 0.14 17.56
N GLY A 92 15.72 0.98 17.16
CA GLY A 92 14.91 1.76 18.10
C GLY A 92 13.97 0.90 18.95
N LEU A 93 13.62 -0.30 18.48
CA LEU A 93 12.74 -1.22 19.20
C LEU A 93 13.48 -2.09 20.23
N GLU A 94 14.81 -2.18 20.19
CA GLU A 94 15.60 -2.98 21.15
C GLU A 94 15.49 -2.45 22.59
N SER A 95 15.31 -1.14 22.77
CA SER A 95 15.27 -0.49 24.09
C SER A 95 13.85 -0.24 24.61
N VAL A 96 12.83 -0.79 23.96
CA VAL A 96 11.42 -0.47 24.20
C VAL A 96 10.77 -1.40 25.21
N ASP A 97 9.77 -0.87 25.95
CA ASP A 97 8.88 -1.67 26.80
C ASP A 97 8.06 -2.70 25.98
N GLU A 98 8.41 -3.98 26.06
CA GLU A 98 7.77 -5.09 25.32
C GLU A 98 6.24 -5.12 25.46
N LYS A 99 5.72 -4.91 26.67
CA LYS A 99 4.27 -4.98 26.94
C LYS A 99 3.49 -3.94 26.14
N ARG A 100 4.02 -2.71 26.05
CA ARG A 100 3.39 -1.63 25.27
C ARG A 100 3.62 -1.81 23.78
N HIS A 101 4.76 -2.37 23.39
CA HIS A 101 5.04 -2.69 22.00
C HIS A 101 4.01 -3.68 21.42
N ILE A 102 3.71 -4.75 22.16
CA ILE A 102 2.69 -5.74 21.78
C ILE A 102 1.31 -5.08 21.66
N GLU A 103 0.97 -4.19 22.60
CA GLU A 103 -0.31 -3.47 22.55
C GLU A 103 -0.44 -2.59 21.30
N VAL A 104 0.59 -1.80 21.00
CA VAL A 104 0.60 -0.92 19.81
C VAL A 104 0.54 -1.76 18.53
N ARG A 105 1.29 -2.87 18.47
CA ARG A 105 1.29 -3.82 17.35
C ARG A 105 -0.10 -4.48 17.16
N GLY A 106 -0.79 -4.79 18.24
CA GLY A 106 -2.15 -5.35 18.18
C GLY A 106 -3.20 -4.36 17.66
N ARG A 107 -3.00 -3.06 17.89
CA ARG A 107 -3.90 -1.99 17.40
C ARG A 107 -3.67 -1.66 15.92
N LEU A 108 -2.42 -1.63 15.49
CA LEU A 108 -2.03 -1.28 14.13
C LEU A 108 -1.87 -2.55 13.30
N LYS A 109 -2.95 -2.95 12.64
CA LYS A 109 -2.97 -4.14 11.77
C LYS A 109 -2.93 -3.76 10.30
N ASN A 110 -2.21 -4.54 9.52
CA ASN A 110 -2.26 -4.46 8.06
C ASN A 110 -3.23 -5.48 7.50
N TRP A 111 -3.81 -5.15 6.35
CA TRP A 111 -4.63 -6.08 5.58
C TRP A 111 -4.29 -6.02 4.10
N LYS A 112 -4.48 -7.14 3.40
CA LYS A 112 -4.31 -7.24 1.96
C LYS A 112 -5.65 -7.04 1.28
N CYS A 113 -5.72 -6.14 0.31
CA CYS A 113 -6.91 -6.00 -0.51
C CYS A 113 -7.05 -7.22 -1.45
N PRO A 114 -8.17 -7.95 -1.48
CA PRO A 114 -8.36 -9.08 -2.40
C PRO A 114 -8.45 -8.66 -3.88
N HIS A 115 -8.74 -7.39 -4.15
CA HIS A 115 -8.93 -6.90 -5.52
C HIS A 115 -7.66 -6.35 -6.16
N CYS A 116 -6.92 -5.49 -5.44
CA CYS A 116 -5.68 -4.89 -5.95
C CYS A 116 -4.41 -5.47 -5.30
N GLU A 117 -4.56 -6.47 -4.42
CA GLU A 117 -3.47 -7.15 -3.71
C GLU A 117 -2.55 -6.25 -2.88
N THR A 118 -2.88 -4.96 -2.77
CA THR A 118 -2.09 -3.98 -2.05
C THR A 118 -2.27 -4.18 -0.56
N ILE A 119 -1.15 -4.16 0.19
CA ILE A 119 -1.16 -4.18 1.64
C ILE A 119 -1.38 -2.76 2.15
N THR A 120 -2.33 -2.59 3.05
CA THR A 120 -2.71 -1.27 3.56
C THR A 120 -3.00 -1.33 5.06
N LEU A 121 -2.84 -0.20 5.74
CA LEU A 121 -3.17 -0.06 7.16
C LEU A 121 -4.69 -0.14 7.38
N LEU A 122 -5.10 -0.91 8.38
CA LEU A 122 -6.50 -1.00 8.80
C LEU A 122 -6.90 0.27 9.59
N ASP A 123 -7.28 1.32 8.89
CA ASP A 123 -7.79 2.54 9.53
C ASP A 123 -9.30 2.51 9.75
N ALA A 124 -9.73 3.08 10.88
CA ALA A 124 -11.15 3.20 11.23
C ALA A 124 -11.95 4.02 10.20
N LYS A 125 -11.30 4.96 9.50
CA LYS A 125 -11.92 5.81 8.46
C LYS A 125 -12.39 5.02 7.24
N HIS A 126 -11.83 3.85 6.99
CA HIS A 126 -12.18 3.01 5.84
C HIS A 126 -13.28 2.00 6.14
N LYS A 127 -13.65 1.86 7.43
CA LYS A 127 -14.74 1.00 7.89
C LYS A 127 -16.06 1.77 7.77
N HIS A 128 -17.05 1.16 7.14
CA HIS A 128 -18.39 1.72 7.06
C HIS A 128 -19.45 0.66 7.38
N VAL A 129 -20.53 1.12 7.98
CA VAL A 129 -21.70 0.32 8.34
C VAL A 129 -22.56 0.15 7.11
N VAL A 130 -22.97 -1.09 6.83
CA VAL A 130 -23.99 -1.35 5.81
C VAL A 130 -25.36 -1.08 6.44
N TRP A 131 -26.00 0.00 6.01
CA TRP A 131 -27.36 0.35 6.42
C TRP A 131 -28.38 -0.30 5.49
N ARG A 132 -29.45 -0.84 6.06
CA ARG A 132 -30.64 -1.21 5.32
C ARG A 132 -31.66 -0.09 5.48
N TYR A 133 -32.19 0.37 4.36
CA TYR A 133 -33.24 1.39 4.34
C TYR A 133 -34.57 0.67 4.21
N ILE A 134 -35.47 0.89 5.16
CA ILE A 134 -36.83 0.36 5.15
C ILE A 134 -37.75 1.57 5.05
N ARG A 135 -38.69 1.53 4.10
CA ARG A 135 -39.76 2.54 4.03
C ARG A 135 -40.91 2.07 4.89
N ASN A 136 -41.31 2.93 5.82
CA ASN A 136 -42.47 2.71 6.66
C ASN A 136 -43.75 2.95 5.85
N GLU A 137 -44.90 2.54 6.41
CA GLU A 137 -46.22 2.75 5.82
C GLU A 137 -46.57 4.24 5.61
N TRP A 138 -45.91 5.14 6.37
CA TRP A 138 -46.02 6.59 6.25
C TRP A 138 -45.07 7.24 5.22
N GLY A 139 -44.23 6.45 4.55
CA GLY A 139 -43.29 6.95 3.53
C GLY A 139 -41.94 7.42 4.07
N ASP A 140 -41.72 7.38 5.40
CA ASP A 140 -40.44 7.71 6.02
C ASP A 140 -39.41 6.59 5.82
N GLU A 141 -38.14 6.97 5.59
CA GLU A 141 -37.02 6.05 5.43
C GLU A 141 -36.31 5.82 6.77
N GLU A 142 -36.57 4.69 7.41
CA GLU A 142 -35.85 4.24 8.60
C GLU A 142 -34.55 3.53 8.22
N ARG A 143 -33.47 3.83 8.95
CA ARG A 143 -32.16 3.18 8.79
C ARG A 143 -32.00 2.10 9.84
N GLN A 144 -31.89 0.85 9.39
CA GLN A 144 -31.60 -0.30 10.24
C GLN A 144 -30.12 -0.71 10.05
N ASP A 145 -29.36 -0.85 11.15
CA ASP A 145 -28.00 -1.41 11.09
C ASP A 145 -28.12 -2.90 10.77
N THR A 146 -27.50 -3.33 9.67
CA THR A 146 -27.51 -4.75 9.28
C THR A 146 -26.53 -5.61 10.09
N GLY A 147 -25.73 -5.00 10.97
CA GLY A 147 -24.65 -5.64 11.70
C GLY A 147 -23.41 -5.91 10.84
N LYS A 148 -23.51 -5.73 9.50
CA LYS A 148 -22.39 -5.94 8.58
C LYS A 148 -21.52 -4.69 8.50
N ARG A 149 -20.22 -4.91 8.51
CA ARG A 149 -19.20 -3.87 8.33
C ARG A 149 -18.46 -4.14 7.03
N ARG A 150 -18.31 -3.10 6.22
CA ARG A 150 -17.52 -3.14 5.00
C ARG A 150 -16.29 -2.27 5.15
N LEU A 151 -15.28 -2.61 4.38
CA LEU A 151 -14.02 -1.91 4.34
C LEU A 151 -13.72 -1.50 2.91
N LYS A 152 -13.48 -0.20 2.72
CA LYS A 152 -13.19 0.37 1.42
C LYS A 152 -11.68 0.46 1.21
N CYS A 153 -11.16 -0.16 0.16
CA CYS A 153 -9.75 -0.02 -0.19
C CYS A 153 -9.46 1.43 -0.56
N HIS A 154 -8.38 2.01 -0.02
CA HIS A 154 -7.98 3.38 -0.34
C HIS A 154 -7.46 3.54 -1.79
N TYR A 155 -7.03 2.44 -2.42
CA TYR A 155 -6.36 2.46 -3.72
C TYR A 155 -7.28 2.14 -4.89
N CYS A 156 -7.98 1.00 -4.85
CA CYS A 156 -8.93 0.62 -5.89
C CYS A 156 -10.35 1.14 -5.63
N PHE A 157 -10.64 1.68 -4.45
CA PHE A 157 -11.97 2.11 -4.00
C PHE A 157 -13.02 1.00 -3.93
N GLU A 158 -12.65 -0.25 -4.15
CA GLU A 158 -13.53 -1.40 -4.02
C GLU A 158 -13.82 -1.72 -2.55
N GLU A 159 -15.01 -2.25 -2.31
CA GLU A 159 -15.50 -2.58 -0.98
C GLU A 159 -15.38 -4.08 -0.72
N THR A 160 -14.91 -4.41 0.46
CA THR A 160 -14.73 -5.78 0.93
C THR A 160 -15.45 -5.96 2.26
N LEU A 161 -16.01 -7.13 2.51
CA LEU A 161 -16.58 -7.43 3.82
C LEU A 161 -15.45 -7.60 4.82
N LEU A 162 -15.59 -7.02 6.02
CA LEU A 162 -14.54 -7.08 7.04
C LEU A 162 -14.18 -8.53 7.43
N ASP A 163 -15.14 -9.44 7.32
CA ASP A 163 -14.98 -10.86 7.65
C ASP A 163 -14.14 -11.63 6.61
N GLU A 164 -14.04 -11.11 5.38
CA GLU A 164 -13.29 -11.70 4.26
C GLU A 164 -11.88 -11.10 4.15
N VAL A 165 -11.50 -10.22 5.08
CA VAL A 165 -10.22 -9.52 5.05
C VAL A 165 -9.08 -10.41 5.56
N GLU A 166 -8.09 -10.63 4.70
CA GLU A 166 -6.82 -11.26 5.08
C GLU A 166 -5.91 -10.25 5.78
N TYR A 167 -5.58 -10.55 7.04
CA TYR A 167 -4.59 -9.78 7.80
C TYR A 167 -3.18 -10.22 7.42
N VAL A 168 -2.31 -9.25 7.15
CA VAL A 168 -0.91 -9.52 6.80
C VAL A 168 -0.03 -9.20 7.99
N SER A 169 0.96 -10.07 8.23
CA SER A 169 1.96 -9.84 9.26
C SER A 169 2.79 -8.59 8.97
N ASP A 170 3.03 -7.78 9.99
CA ASP A 170 3.76 -6.51 9.84
C ASP A 170 5.20 -6.70 9.31
N GLU A 171 5.80 -7.88 9.48
CA GLU A 171 7.19 -8.16 9.09
C GLU A 171 7.39 -8.38 7.58
N THR A 172 6.32 -8.71 6.85
CA THR A 172 6.36 -9.03 5.41
C THR A 172 6.11 -7.82 4.52
N VAL A 173 6.01 -6.62 5.10
CA VAL A 173 5.55 -5.42 4.37
C VAL A 173 6.70 -4.67 3.69
N PHE A 174 7.94 -4.88 4.13
CA PHE A 174 9.16 -4.31 3.53
C PHE A 174 9.73 -5.15 2.41
#